data_AF-W3WUD2-F1
#
_entry.id   AF-W3WUD2-F1
#
_cell.length_a   1.000
_cell.length_b   1.000
_cell.length_c   1.000
_cell.angle_alpha   90.00
_cell.angle_beta   90.00
_cell.angle_gamma   90.00
#
_symmetry.space_group_name_H-M   'P 1'
#
loop_
_entity.id
_entity.type
_entity.pdbx_description
1 polymer ?
#
loop_
_entity_poly.entity_id
_entity_poly.type
_entity_poly.pdbx_seq_one_letter_code
_entity_poly.pdbx_strand_id
1 'polypeptide(L)'
;MEPQETFQVKHISPFTVMEELSDADFTSVPLDEPGFFEAATNEQGEHVSRHGSINWSDFDGFLDLKGSYEFPVMSEAVRNNRPSLRVINVPLGKSWDKMNMTRDDWDRLQSKFELHESTVYTIVDLTGAFATYFYRAADSSRSVERIKIVIKVANKITIGYEALSLAFDLKTLATRVLLHGAMPPQWKDIVRLLYNSLHLCPHPLLLPVLVFASHRRNMERYRTHIDKSILALEQETGFGASGFLVTASNATSGRQDFHIESALVRLQSQQTELATVINISRYSESLASFLIDANIQLSAALGWQDHASVMKAEDGVLHMLVLAQSQAKTSTSVIQSLKERVQSQTNLIFSLISSEENRISRRVAEESAKVAISSKRDSMAMKTVAVLTMIFLPGTFVAAFLSMPLFEWNADTGAYPSSTPFQWVYWAITLPLTILLMAGWRAWWAIEEKSWRLELKQAEAQNRQRLSARPNTGRTSALAPRLSDVSDISMESRLVRWQDLRLRNLIARGR
;
A
#
# COMPACT_ATOMS: atom_id res chain seq x y z
N MET A 1 -38.84 7.68 32.65
CA MET A 1 -37.38 7.62 32.84
C MET A 1 -36.77 8.42 31.70
N GLU A 2 -36.27 9.62 32.00
CA GLU A 2 -35.44 10.35 31.03
C GLU A 2 -34.26 9.47 30.63
N PRO A 3 -33.86 9.47 29.35
CA PRO A 3 -32.66 8.76 28.94
C PRO A 3 -31.49 9.39 29.70
N GLN A 4 -30.86 8.62 30.60
CA GLN A 4 -29.60 9.02 31.21
C GLN A 4 -28.66 9.44 30.08
N GLU A 5 -28.12 10.66 30.17
CA GLU A 5 -27.06 11.11 29.27
C GLU A 5 -25.98 10.03 29.25
N THR A 6 -25.84 9.36 28.11
CA THR A 6 -24.78 8.40 27.91
C THR A 6 -23.48 9.17 28.01
N PHE A 7 -22.62 8.80 28.96
CA PHE A 7 -21.28 9.37 29.08
C PHE A 7 -20.52 9.06 27.79
N GLN A 8 -20.60 9.97 26.80
CA GLN A 8 -19.82 9.85 25.58
C GLN A 8 -18.35 10.03 25.99
N VAL A 9 -17.62 8.92 25.99
CA VAL A 9 -16.15 8.95 25.99
C VAL A 9 -15.70 9.50 24.65
N LYS A 10 -15.90 10.81 24.42
CA LYS A 10 -15.35 11.56 23.28
C LYS A 10 -13.84 11.58 23.47
N HIS A 11 -13.14 10.53 23.01
CA HIS A 11 -11.68 10.44 23.02
C HIS A 11 -11.04 11.09 24.26
N ILE A 12 -11.56 10.75 25.45
CA ILE A 12 -11.01 11.20 26.71
C ILE A 12 -9.68 10.46 26.81
N SER A 13 -8.63 11.11 26.34
CA SER A 13 -7.28 10.76 26.71
C SER A 13 -7.25 10.76 28.24
N PRO A 14 -6.49 9.87 28.92
CA PRO A 14 -6.27 9.94 30.37
C PRO A 14 -5.75 11.31 30.86
N PHE A 15 -5.53 12.25 29.94
CA PHE A 15 -5.10 13.62 30.14
C PHE A 15 -6.16 14.71 29.84
N THR A 16 -7.45 14.40 29.80
CA THR A 16 -8.51 15.38 29.50
C THR A 16 -9.06 16.02 30.80
N VAL A 17 -8.44 17.15 31.16
CA VAL A 17 -8.91 18.37 31.86
C VAL A 17 -10.09 18.30 32.87
N MET A 18 -9.83 18.84 34.08
CA MET A 18 -10.83 19.35 35.04
C MET A 18 -10.79 20.89 35.23
N GLU A 19 -10.10 21.65 34.37
CA GLU A 19 -10.17 23.12 34.36
C GLU A 19 -9.99 23.67 32.93
N GLU A 20 -11.04 24.26 32.36
CA GLU A 20 -11.04 24.84 31.01
C GLU A 20 -10.08 26.03 30.93
N LEU A 21 -8.83 25.81 30.53
CA LEU A 21 -8.00 26.86 29.93
C LEU A 21 -8.69 27.32 28.64
N SER A 22 -9.15 28.57 28.61
CA SER A 22 -9.92 29.12 27.50
C SER A 22 -9.11 29.07 26.20
N ASP A 23 -9.77 28.88 25.06
CA ASP A 23 -9.08 28.89 23.77
C ASP A 23 -8.38 30.23 23.49
N ALA A 24 -8.80 31.33 24.15
CA ALA A 24 -8.27 32.68 24.01
C ALA A 24 -6.82 32.81 24.52
N ASP A 25 -6.44 32.07 25.58
CA ASP A 25 -5.10 32.15 26.19
C ASP A 25 -3.97 31.64 25.26
N PHE A 26 -4.34 30.91 24.20
CA PHE A 26 -3.41 30.34 23.23
C PHE A 26 -3.47 31.01 21.84
N THR A 27 -4.29 32.04 21.65
CA THR A 27 -4.50 32.68 20.33
C THR A 27 -3.34 33.57 19.87
N SER A 28 -2.32 33.77 20.70
CA SER A 28 -1.27 34.79 20.46
C SER A 28 0.07 34.25 19.99
N VAL A 29 0.33 32.93 19.93
CA VAL A 29 1.66 32.42 19.50
C VAL A 29 1.78 32.50 17.99
N PRO A 30 2.63 33.39 17.43
CA PRO A 30 2.84 33.47 15.99
C PRO A 30 3.45 32.18 15.46
N LEU A 31 3.07 31.77 14.25
CA LEU A 31 3.56 30.54 13.59
C LEU A 31 5.10 30.48 13.47
N ASP A 32 5.76 31.64 13.45
CA ASP A 32 7.19 31.78 13.24
C ASP A 32 8.01 31.95 14.53
N GLU A 33 7.36 32.16 15.68
CA GLU A 33 8.05 32.39 16.96
C GLU A 33 8.15 31.10 17.78
N PRO A 34 9.28 30.86 18.46
CA PRO A 34 9.41 29.74 19.38
C PRO A 34 8.49 29.89 20.59
N GLY A 35 7.83 28.80 20.97
CA GLY A 35 7.03 28.71 22.19
C GLY A 35 7.90 28.30 23.38
N PHE A 36 7.50 28.66 24.60
CA PHE A 36 8.16 28.15 25.81
C PHE A 36 7.16 27.72 26.87
N PHE A 37 7.60 26.80 27.72
CA PHE A 37 6.90 26.40 28.94
C PHE A 37 7.92 26.21 30.06
N GLU A 38 7.63 26.76 31.22
CA GLU A 38 8.48 26.64 32.40
C GLU A 38 7.64 26.29 33.62
N ALA A 39 8.14 25.37 34.44
CA ALA A 39 7.50 24.98 35.69
C ALA A 39 8.54 24.86 36.81
N ALA A 40 8.09 25.15 38.02
CA ALA A 40 8.85 25.03 39.25
C ALA A 40 7.94 24.44 40.35
N THR A 41 8.55 23.71 41.27
CA THR A 41 7.89 23.19 42.47
C THR A 41 8.64 23.72 43.69
N ASN A 42 7.94 24.34 44.63
CA ASN A 42 8.55 24.80 45.88
C ASN A 42 8.71 23.66 46.90
N GLU A 43 9.44 23.90 47.99
CA GLU A 43 9.67 22.90 49.05
C GLU A 43 8.37 22.48 49.77
N GLN A 44 7.32 23.31 49.70
CA GLN A 44 6.00 23.05 50.27
C GLN A 44 5.10 22.22 49.32
N GLY A 45 5.55 21.94 48.09
CA GLY A 45 4.81 21.17 47.09
C GLY A 45 3.85 21.98 46.22
N GLU A 46 3.87 23.31 46.30
CA GLU A 46 3.13 24.18 45.38
C GLU A 46 3.86 24.30 44.04
N HIS A 47 3.07 24.32 42.96
CA HIS A 47 3.58 24.38 41.60
C HIS A 47 3.29 25.75 40.98
N VAL A 48 4.30 26.37 40.38
CA VAL A 48 4.11 27.54 39.52
C VAL A 48 4.58 27.21 38.12
N SER A 49 3.82 27.68 37.13
CA SER A 49 4.15 27.50 35.73
C SER A 49 3.80 28.73 34.92
N ARG A 50 4.47 28.86 33.77
CA ARG A 50 4.19 29.88 32.76
C ARG A 50 4.47 29.34 31.37
N HIS A 51 3.82 29.94 30.38
CA HIS A 51 4.06 29.67 28.97
C HIS A 51 3.95 30.96 28.16
N GLY A 52 4.46 30.96 26.94
CA GLY A 52 4.36 32.10 26.02
C GLY A 52 5.13 31.87 24.73
N SER A 53 5.30 32.93 23.94
CA SER A 53 6.22 32.96 22.81
C SER A 53 7.50 33.72 23.18
N ILE A 54 8.58 33.42 22.47
CA ILE A 54 9.86 34.11 22.60
C ILE A 54 10.08 34.92 21.34
N ASN A 55 10.35 36.21 21.51
CA ASN A 55 10.80 37.05 20.41
C ASN A 55 12.30 36.83 20.19
N TRP A 56 12.70 36.54 18.95
CA TRP A 56 14.10 36.36 18.57
C TRP A 56 14.99 37.54 18.95
N SER A 57 14.46 38.77 19.00
CA SER A 57 15.24 39.95 19.40
C SER A 57 15.65 39.96 20.87
N ASP A 58 14.94 39.23 21.74
CA ASP A 58 15.21 39.12 23.19
C ASP A 58 15.49 37.66 23.59
N PHE A 59 16.04 36.87 22.66
CA PHE A 59 16.34 35.47 22.89
C PHE A 59 17.36 35.26 24.03
N ASP A 60 18.35 36.14 24.13
CA ASP A 60 19.34 36.10 25.21
C ASP A 60 18.72 36.41 26.58
N GLY A 61 17.74 37.31 26.64
CA GLY A 61 16.95 37.58 27.85
C GLY A 61 16.22 36.33 28.33
N PHE A 62 15.61 35.58 27.41
CA PHE A 62 15.00 34.28 27.73
C PHE A 62 16.03 33.25 28.21
N LEU A 63 17.15 33.06 27.50
CA LEU A 63 18.18 32.08 27.87
C LEU A 63 18.75 32.34 29.27
N ASP A 64 18.98 33.62 29.60
CA ASP A 64 19.57 34.05 30.87
C ASP A 64 18.55 34.28 32.00
N LEU A 65 17.23 34.15 31.74
CA LEU A 65 16.15 34.49 32.69
C LEU A 65 16.22 35.95 33.18
N LYS A 66 16.37 36.90 32.26
CA LYS A 66 16.48 38.35 32.55
C LYS A 66 15.33 39.15 31.93
N GLY A 67 15.09 40.34 32.47
CA GLY A 67 14.10 41.28 31.91
C GLY A 67 12.68 40.70 31.97
N SER A 68 11.97 40.71 30.83
CA SER A 68 10.61 40.15 30.71
C SER A 68 10.54 38.64 30.96
N TYR A 69 11.68 37.95 30.98
CA TYR A 69 11.79 36.51 31.22
C TYR A 69 12.31 36.15 32.62
N GLU A 70 12.36 37.08 33.57
CA GLU A 70 12.64 36.75 34.97
C GLU A 70 11.57 35.80 35.53
N PHE A 71 11.98 34.68 36.13
CA PHE A 71 11.04 33.70 36.68
C PHE A 71 10.48 34.19 38.03
N PRO A 72 9.17 34.03 38.31
CA PRO A 72 8.57 34.51 39.55
C PRO A 72 9.25 33.92 40.80
N VAL A 73 9.46 34.77 41.81
CA VAL A 73 10.03 34.35 43.10
C VAL A 73 9.03 33.44 43.82
N MET A 74 9.43 32.21 44.13
CA MET A 74 8.53 31.18 44.66
C MET A 74 8.34 31.20 46.20
N SER A 75 9.11 32.03 46.92
CA SER A 75 9.08 32.31 48.38
C SER A 75 10.50 32.68 48.83
N GLU A 76 10.68 33.44 49.91
CA GLU A 76 12.00 33.70 50.53
C GLU A 76 12.72 32.39 50.97
N ALA A 77 11.99 31.30 51.16
CA ALA A 77 12.53 29.99 51.53
C ALA A 77 13.17 29.23 50.35
N VAL A 78 12.77 29.51 49.10
CA VAL A 78 13.26 28.79 47.91
C VAL A 78 14.45 29.53 47.31
N ARG A 79 15.66 29.08 47.68
CA ARG A 79 16.88 29.88 47.49
C ARG A 79 17.39 30.08 46.05
N ASN A 80 16.74 29.57 45.01
CA ASN A 80 17.35 29.51 43.67
C ASN A 80 16.56 30.10 42.49
N ASN A 81 15.30 30.56 42.64
CA ASN A 81 14.51 31.23 41.58
C ASN A 81 14.66 30.63 40.16
N ARG A 82 14.76 29.30 40.06
CA ARG A 82 15.00 28.60 38.80
C ARG A 82 13.93 27.53 38.58
N PRO A 83 13.36 27.46 37.37
CA PRO A 83 12.39 26.42 37.02
C PRO A 83 13.03 25.02 37.04
N SER A 84 12.30 24.04 37.57
CA SER A 84 12.66 22.62 37.54
C SER A 84 12.51 22.03 36.14
N LEU A 85 11.62 22.58 35.32
CA LEU A 85 11.46 22.23 33.91
C LEU A 85 11.48 23.49 33.05
N ARG A 86 12.35 23.54 32.05
CA ARG A 86 12.33 24.54 30.97
C ARG A 86 12.20 23.84 29.62
N VAL A 87 11.19 24.23 28.85
CA VAL A 87 10.92 23.70 27.52
C VAL A 87 10.92 24.87 26.54
N ILE A 88 11.67 24.73 25.45
CA ILE A 88 11.55 25.58 24.27
C ILE A 88 11.07 24.74 23.10
N ASN A 89 10.01 25.19 22.43
CA ASN A 89 9.52 24.62 21.19
C ASN A 89 9.97 25.49 20.01
N VAL A 90 10.86 24.97 19.17
CA VAL A 90 11.33 25.65 17.96
C VAL A 90 10.55 25.11 16.76
N PRO A 91 9.77 25.96 16.07
CA PRO A 91 8.99 25.54 14.91
C PRO A 91 9.89 25.08 13.74
N LEU A 92 9.28 24.36 12.79
CA LEU A 92 9.94 24.01 11.54
C LEU A 92 10.31 25.27 10.76
N GLY A 93 11.48 25.26 10.12
CA GLY A 93 11.84 26.28 9.15
C GLY A 93 11.05 26.13 7.84
N LYS A 94 11.51 26.82 6.78
CA LYS A 94 10.90 26.73 5.44
C LYS A 94 10.86 25.31 4.84
N SER A 95 11.64 24.38 5.38
CA SER A 95 11.70 22.98 4.99
C SER A 95 11.83 22.07 6.21
N TRP A 96 11.42 20.80 6.08
CA TRP A 96 11.34 19.85 7.19
C TRP A 96 12.70 19.47 7.79
N ASP A 97 13.78 19.73 7.07
CA ASP A 97 15.18 19.49 7.44
C ASP A 97 15.83 20.68 8.13
N LYS A 98 15.09 21.78 8.34
CA LYS A 98 15.63 23.04 8.89
C LYS A 98 14.89 23.45 10.15
N MET A 99 15.65 23.89 11.15
CA MET A 99 15.11 24.64 12.28
C MET A 99 14.88 26.09 11.88
N ASN A 100 13.83 26.70 12.41
CA ASN A 100 13.59 28.14 12.23
C ASN A 100 14.50 28.96 13.17
N MET A 101 15.81 28.82 13.05
CA MET A 101 16.80 29.46 13.94
C MET A 101 18.14 29.65 13.24
N THR A 102 18.90 30.68 13.61
CA THR A 102 20.26 30.90 13.08
C THR A 102 21.29 29.97 13.71
N ARG A 103 22.48 29.86 13.11
CA ARG A 103 23.57 29.04 13.69
C ARG A 103 24.07 29.61 15.02
N ASP A 104 24.17 30.93 15.12
CA ASP A 104 24.64 31.60 16.34
C ASP A 104 23.65 31.42 17.50
N ASP A 105 22.34 31.54 17.21
CA ASP A 105 21.28 31.24 18.18
C ASP A 105 21.30 29.77 18.62
N TRP A 106 21.55 28.85 17.69
CA TRP A 106 21.72 27.42 18.00
C TRP A 106 22.88 27.20 18.98
N ASP A 107 24.06 27.75 18.70
CA ASP A 107 25.23 27.54 19.54
C ASP A 107 25.03 28.13 20.95
N ARG A 108 24.35 29.28 21.05
CA ARG A 108 23.92 29.87 22.33
C ARG A 108 22.92 29.00 23.08
N LEU A 109 21.87 28.52 22.40
CA LEU A 109 20.86 27.64 22.99
C LEU A 109 21.49 26.34 23.47
N GLN A 110 22.29 25.69 22.64
CA GLN A 110 22.97 24.44 22.96
C GLN A 110 23.85 24.59 24.19
N SER A 111 24.60 25.70 24.29
CA SER A 111 25.44 25.99 25.45
C SER A 111 24.61 26.19 26.72
N LYS A 112 23.56 27.03 26.67
CA LYS A 112 22.74 27.39 27.84
C LYS A 112 21.82 26.27 28.32
N PHE A 113 21.28 25.49 27.39
CA PHE A 113 20.45 24.31 27.70
C PHE A 113 21.31 23.05 27.91
N GLU A 114 22.63 23.15 27.73
CA GLU A 114 23.58 22.04 27.83
C GLU A 114 23.19 20.83 26.96
N LEU A 115 22.62 21.05 25.77
CA LEU A 115 22.15 19.96 24.90
C LEU A 115 23.32 19.12 24.37
N HIS A 116 23.05 17.86 24.01
CA HIS A 116 24.09 16.97 23.45
C HIS A 116 24.44 17.37 22.02
N GLU A 117 25.71 17.20 21.61
CA GLU A 117 26.18 17.53 20.25
C GLU A 117 25.48 16.74 19.14
N SER A 118 25.03 15.52 19.46
CA SER A 118 24.26 14.69 18.53
C SER A 118 22.91 15.28 18.14
N THR A 119 22.38 16.25 18.90
CA THR A 119 21.03 16.83 18.68
C THR A 119 20.84 17.32 17.25
N VAL A 120 21.84 18.02 16.68
CA VAL A 120 21.75 18.55 15.31
C VAL A 120 21.62 17.43 14.28
N TYR A 121 22.42 16.36 14.44
CA TYR A 121 22.40 15.22 13.54
C TYR A 121 21.13 14.38 13.69
N THR A 122 20.59 14.28 14.91
CA THR A 122 19.37 13.52 15.17
C THR A 122 18.11 14.22 14.64
N ILE A 123 18.06 15.56 14.67
CA ILE A 123 16.89 16.31 14.19
C ILE A 123 16.62 16.07 12.69
N VAL A 124 17.69 15.92 11.90
CA VAL A 124 17.61 15.67 10.45
C VAL A 124 17.41 14.20 10.09
N ASP A 125 17.53 13.27 11.05
CA ASP A 125 17.34 11.84 10.80
C ASP A 125 15.85 11.51 10.59
N LEU A 126 15.50 11.12 9.37
CA LEU A 126 14.13 10.79 9.01
C LEU A 126 13.68 9.41 9.48
N THR A 127 14.62 8.51 9.75
CA THR A 127 14.32 7.12 10.12
C THR A 127 13.88 7.01 11.59
N GLY A 128 14.17 8.05 12.37
CA GLY A 128 13.98 8.10 13.80
C GLY A 128 15.21 7.57 14.53
N ALA A 129 15.55 8.21 15.64
CA ALA A 129 16.71 7.84 16.46
C ALA A 129 16.44 8.14 17.92
N PHE A 130 17.09 7.42 18.82
CA PHE A 130 17.07 7.73 20.24
C PHE A 130 18.37 7.30 20.91
N ALA A 131 18.84 8.06 21.89
CA ALA A 131 20.04 7.75 22.65
C ALA A 131 20.01 8.42 24.03
N THR A 132 20.64 7.75 25.00
CA THR A 132 20.90 8.28 26.34
C THR A 132 22.41 8.41 26.54
N TYR A 133 22.84 9.55 27.06
CA TYR A 133 24.24 9.88 27.33
C TYR A 133 24.41 10.20 28.82
N PHE A 134 25.38 9.56 29.45
CA PHE A 134 25.70 9.75 30.88
C PHE A 134 27.00 10.54 31.01
N TYR A 135 26.94 11.67 31.72
CA TYR A 135 28.11 12.46 32.07
C TYR A 135 28.43 12.27 33.54
N ARG A 136 29.65 11.82 33.81
CA ARG A 136 30.13 11.57 35.16
C ARG A 136 30.92 12.76 35.68
N ALA A 137 30.91 12.93 36.99
CA ALA A 137 31.77 13.88 37.67
C ALA A 137 33.24 13.63 37.31
N ALA A 138 34.03 14.70 37.23
CA ALA A 138 35.47 14.60 37.03
C ALA A 138 36.22 14.08 38.29
N ASP A 139 35.50 13.91 39.40
CA ASP A 139 36.03 13.38 40.65
C ASP A 139 36.15 11.85 40.63
N SER A 140 36.83 11.30 41.63
CA SER A 140 37.04 9.85 41.78
C SER A 140 35.77 9.04 42.08
N SER A 141 34.61 9.69 42.27
CA SER A 141 33.37 9.04 42.69
C SER A 141 32.69 8.25 41.56
N ARG A 142 33.02 8.52 40.28
CA ARG A 142 32.32 7.98 39.09
C ARG A 142 30.80 8.18 39.12
N SER A 143 30.28 9.06 39.97
CA SER A 143 28.85 9.37 40.05
C SER A 143 28.39 10.09 38.78
N VAL A 144 27.16 9.81 38.36
CA VAL A 144 26.53 10.49 37.22
C VAL A 144 26.09 11.88 37.70
N GLU A 145 26.54 12.93 37.02
CA GLU A 145 26.10 14.30 37.32
C GLU A 145 24.99 14.76 36.38
N ARG A 146 25.04 14.32 35.11
CA ARG A 146 24.06 14.72 34.11
C ARG A 146 23.67 13.56 33.21
N ILE A 147 22.41 13.59 32.79
CA ILE A 147 21.85 12.67 31.81
C ILE A 147 21.33 13.51 30.65
N LYS A 148 21.73 13.17 29.43
CA LYS A 148 21.19 13.79 28.22
C LYS A 148 20.49 12.73 27.39
N ILE A 149 19.31 13.04 26.88
CA ILE A 149 18.55 12.12 26.04
C ILE A 149 18.16 12.86 24.77
N VAL A 150 18.35 12.20 23.64
CA VAL A 150 17.93 12.70 22.33
C VAL A 150 16.96 11.70 21.74
N ILE A 151 15.84 12.18 21.21
CA ILE A 151 14.78 11.40 20.57
C ILE A 151 14.37 12.13 19.30
N LYS A 152 14.30 11.41 18.18
CA LYS A 152 13.68 11.84 16.95
C LYS A 152 12.68 10.79 16.54
N VAL A 153 11.40 11.17 16.49
CA VAL A 153 10.36 10.23 16.03
C VAL A 153 10.53 9.91 14.55
N ALA A 154 10.11 8.70 14.16
CA ALA A 154 10.08 8.31 12.76
C ALA A 154 9.17 9.27 11.97
N ASN A 155 9.73 9.85 10.91
CA ASN A 155 9.08 10.96 10.22
C ASN A 155 8.02 10.47 9.22
N LYS A 156 6.82 11.06 9.28
CA LYS A 156 5.84 11.03 8.19
C LYS A 156 4.93 12.25 8.27
N ILE A 157 4.65 12.86 7.11
CA ILE A 157 3.87 14.11 7.01
C ILE A 157 2.49 14.05 7.67
N THR A 158 1.88 12.88 7.66
CA THR A 158 0.55 12.65 8.20
C THR A 158 0.54 12.28 9.69
N ILE A 159 1.71 12.03 10.30
CA ILE A 159 1.83 11.54 11.67
C ILE A 159 2.60 12.53 12.55
N GLY A 160 3.83 12.89 12.17
CA GLY A 160 4.67 13.74 13.01
C GLY A 160 6.12 13.91 12.53
N TYR A 161 6.75 14.95 13.07
CA TYR A 161 8.12 15.40 12.77
C TYR A 161 8.95 15.64 14.04
N GLU A 162 8.38 15.33 15.20
CA GLU A 162 8.87 15.80 16.49
C GLU A 162 10.27 15.28 16.81
N ALA A 163 11.12 16.17 17.29
CA ALA A 163 12.43 15.84 17.84
C ALA A 163 12.56 16.48 19.21
N LEU A 164 13.15 15.75 20.14
CA LEU A 164 13.33 16.16 21.52
C LEU A 164 14.78 15.95 21.91
N SER A 165 15.39 16.96 22.51
CA SER A 165 16.70 16.87 23.15
C SER A 165 16.58 17.43 24.55
N LEU A 166 16.91 16.60 25.55
CA LEU A 166 16.86 16.99 26.95
C LEU A 166 18.20 16.84 27.63
N ALA A 167 18.44 17.72 28.60
CA ALA A 167 19.53 17.64 29.55
C ALA A 167 18.94 17.73 30.96
N PHE A 168 19.26 16.75 31.79
CA PHE A 168 18.88 16.66 33.19
C PHE A 168 20.13 16.71 34.06
N ASP A 169 20.14 17.63 35.03
CA ASP A 169 21.20 17.79 36.01
C ASP A 169 20.76 17.21 37.35
N LEU A 170 21.48 16.19 37.83
CA LEU A 170 21.13 15.48 39.06
C LEU A 170 21.38 16.34 40.30
N LYS A 171 22.26 17.35 40.24
CA LYS A 171 22.55 18.22 41.40
C LYS A 171 21.47 19.27 41.61
N THR A 172 20.97 19.84 40.51
CA THR A 172 19.97 20.91 40.55
C THR A 172 18.54 20.43 40.35
N LEU A 173 18.36 19.16 39.93
CA LEU A 173 17.08 18.57 39.52
C LEU A 173 16.37 19.39 38.45
N ALA A 174 17.14 20.11 37.64
CA ALA A 174 16.62 20.93 36.56
C ALA A 174 16.67 20.15 35.24
N THR A 175 15.53 20.12 34.55
CA THR A 175 15.37 19.55 33.22
C THR A 175 15.27 20.68 32.20
N ARG A 176 16.15 20.67 31.21
CA ARG A 176 16.14 21.62 30.08
C ARG A 176 15.86 20.85 28.81
N VAL A 177 14.85 21.27 28.06
CA VAL A 177 14.37 20.54 26.88
C VAL A 177 14.22 21.45 25.69
N LEU A 178 14.80 21.04 24.56
CA LEU A 178 14.45 21.49 23.24
C LEU A 178 13.45 20.52 22.63
N LEU A 179 12.28 21.03 22.27
CA LEU A 179 11.33 20.39 21.39
C LEU A 179 11.42 21.07 20.01
N HIS A 180 11.49 20.28 18.96
CA HIS A 180 11.52 20.76 17.60
C HIS A 180 10.46 20.06 16.77
N GLY A 181 9.78 20.81 15.91
CA GLY A 181 8.83 20.26 14.95
C GLY A 181 7.41 20.04 15.47
N ALA A 182 7.12 20.42 16.72
CA ALA A 182 5.75 20.42 17.23
C ALA A 182 5.01 21.64 16.66
N MET A 183 4.06 21.38 15.76
CA MET A 183 3.22 22.41 15.14
C MET A 183 2.34 23.09 16.19
N PRO A 184 1.82 24.32 15.96
CA PRO A 184 1.05 25.06 16.98
C PRO A 184 -0.11 24.27 17.63
N PRO A 185 -0.92 23.48 16.89
CA PRO A 185 -1.96 22.65 17.52
C PRO A 185 -1.38 21.57 18.45
N GLN A 186 -0.26 20.95 18.06
CA GLN A 186 0.41 19.93 18.86
C GLN A 186 1.09 20.53 20.08
N TRP A 187 1.74 21.69 19.92
CA TRP A 187 2.36 22.43 21.02
C TRP A 187 1.31 22.83 22.07
N LYS A 188 0.16 23.36 21.62
CA LYS A 188 -0.97 23.70 22.48
C LYS A 188 -1.47 22.49 23.27
N ASP A 189 -1.61 21.34 22.61
CA ASP A 189 -1.97 20.09 23.28
C ASP A 189 -0.91 19.69 24.32
N ILE A 190 0.38 19.71 23.98
CA ILE A 190 1.47 19.38 24.93
C ILE A 190 1.47 20.32 26.14
N VAL A 191 1.30 21.63 25.95
CA VAL A 191 1.25 22.61 27.05
C VAL A 191 0.06 22.33 27.95
N ARG A 192 -1.12 22.04 27.41
CA ARG A 192 -2.31 21.63 28.20
C ARG A 192 -2.03 20.37 29.02
N LEU A 193 -1.35 19.39 28.43
CA LEU A 193 -0.95 18.17 29.15
C LEU A 193 -0.01 18.49 30.31
N LEU A 194 0.98 19.36 30.09
CA LEU A 194 1.93 19.78 31.12
C LEU A 194 1.24 20.51 32.29
N TYR A 195 0.26 21.38 32.01
CA TYR A 195 -0.57 22.01 33.04
C TYR A 195 -1.33 20.99 33.89
N ASN A 196 -1.90 19.96 33.26
CA ASN A 196 -2.60 18.89 33.96
C ASN A 196 -1.67 17.98 34.78
N SER A 197 -0.37 17.99 34.47
CA SER A 197 0.63 17.13 35.09
C SER A 197 1.74 17.91 35.80
N LEU A 198 1.44 19.09 36.36
CA LEU A 198 2.45 19.93 37.04
C LEU A 198 3.19 19.21 38.17
N HIS A 199 2.48 18.35 38.90
CA HIS A 199 3.05 17.51 39.96
C HIS A 199 4.11 16.51 39.45
N LEU A 200 4.12 16.21 38.15
CA LEU A 200 5.09 15.31 37.51
C LEU A 200 6.25 16.05 36.83
N CYS A 201 6.20 17.38 36.71
CA CYS A 201 7.23 18.18 36.05
C CYS A 201 8.67 18.02 36.59
N PRO A 202 8.90 17.69 37.88
CA PRO A 202 10.25 17.38 38.35
C PRO A 202 10.90 16.17 37.66
N HIS A 203 10.12 15.25 37.09
CA HIS A 203 10.63 14.03 36.49
C HIS A 203 11.08 14.27 35.03
N PRO A 204 12.34 13.99 34.65
CA PRO A 204 12.89 14.37 33.36
C PRO A 204 12.28 13.62 32.17
N LEU A 205 11.69 12.45 32.40
CA LEU A 205 11.01 11.68 31.34
C LEU A 205 9.55 12.08 31.10
N LEU A 206 8.98 13.04 31.86
CA LEU A 206 7.61 13.49 31.63
C LEU A 206 7.39 13.95 30.18
N LEU A 207 8.21 14.90 29.71
CA LEU A 207 8.04 15.46 28.37
C LEU A 207 8.30 14.44 27.25
N PRO A 208 9.35 13.59 27.30
CA PRO A 208 9.49 12.45 26.40
C PRO A 208 8.24 11.57 26.31
N VAL A 209 7.61 11.26 27.44
CA VAL A 209 6.38 10.46 27.50
C VAL A 209 5.20 11.18 26.85
N LEU A 210 5.03 12.48 27.12
CA LEU A 210 3.95 13.28 26.53
C LEU A 210 4.11 13.42 25.01
N VAL A 211 5.33 13.66 24.52
CA VAL A 211 5.63 13.71 23.08
C VAL A 211 5.37 12.35 22.43
N PHE A 212 5.81 11.26 23.06
CA PHE A 212 5.52 9.91 22.58
C PHE A 212 4.01 9.63 22.52
N ALA A 213 3.27 9.98 23.57
CA ALA A 213 1.82 9.81 23.60
C ALA A 213 1.10 10.64 22.52
N SER A 214 1.56 11.87 22.27
CA SER A 214 1.06 12.75 21.20
C SER A 214 1.31 12.14 19.82
N HIS A 215 2.54 11.72 19.53
CA HIS A 215 2.92 11.08 18.27
C HIS A 215 2.10 9.80 18.02
N ARG A 216 1.97 8.95 19.04
CA ARG A 216 1.15 7.73 18.97
C ARG A 216 -0.33 8.05 18.68
N ARG A 217 -0.89 9.12 19.27
CA ARG A 217 -2.27 9.54 19.00
C ARG A 217 -2.46 9.95 17.54
N ASN A 218 -1.49 10.64 16.95
CA ASN A 218 -1.53 11.01 15.52
C ASN A 218 -1.43 9.77 14.63
N MET A 219 -0.55 8.82 14.98
CA MET A 219 -0.45 7.53 14.29
C MET A 219 -1.77 6.76 14.33
N GLU A 220 -2.43 6.67 15.50
CA GLU A 220 -3.73 6.00 15.63
C GLU A 220 -4.83 6.69 14.81
N ARG A 221 -4.87 8.02 14.80
CA ARG A 221 -5.79 8.78 13.94
C ARG A 221 -5.58 8.41 12.48
N TYR A 222 -4.33 8.39 12.01
CA TYR A 222 -4.02 8.04 10.63
C TYR A 222 -4.37 6.58 10.30
N ARG A 223 -4.05 5.64 11.21
CA ARG A 223 -4.45 4.23 11.10
C ARG A 223 -5.96 4.06 10.96
N THR A 224 -6.75 4.78 11.76
CA THR A 224 -8.23 4.70 11.67
C THR A 224 -8.75 5.21 10.32
N HIS A 225 -8.07 6.18 9.70
CA HIS A 225 -8.41 6.63 8.35
C HIS A 225 -8.16 5.55 7.30
N ILE A 226 -7.02 4.85 7.40
CA ILE A 226 -6.70 3.70 6.52
C ILE A 226 -7.74 2.59 6.71
N ASP A 227 -8.07 2.23 7.95
CA ASP A 227 -9.06 1.19 8.27
C ASP A 227 -10.44 1.47 7.67
N LYS A 228 -10.92 2.72 7.79
CA LYS A 228 -12.17 3.16 7.15
C LYS A 228 -12.12 3.06 5.63
N SER A 229 -10.98 3.41 5.03
CA SER A 229 -10.76 3.30 3.58
C SER A 229 -10.76 1.84 3.11
N ILE A 230 -10.18 0.93 3.89
CA ILE A 230 -10.21 -0.52 3.64
C ILE A 230 -11.64 -1.03 3.77
N LEU A 231 -12.37 -0.66 4.83
CA LEU A 231 -13.75 -1.09 5.02
C LEU A 231 -14.66 -0.62 3.88
N ALA A 232 -14.52 0.62 3.43
CA ALA A 232 -15.28 1.14 2.28
C ALA A 232 -15.02 0.29 1.03
N LEU A 233 -13.76 -0.09 0.79
CA LEU A 233 -13.41 -0.96 -0.32
C LEU A 233 -13.97 -2.39 -0.15
N GLU A 234 -13.90 -2.97 1.04
CA GLU A 234 -14.50 -4.28 1.34
C GLU A 234 -16.02 -4.29 1.11
N GLN A 235 -16.69 -3.16 1.37
CA GLN A 235 -18.11 -2.97 1.09
C GLN A 235 -18.38 -2.86 -0.42
N GLU A 236 -17.54 -2.13 -1.16
CA GLU A 236 -17.63 -2.02 -2.62
C GLU A 236 -17.36 -3.35 -3.35
N THR A 237 -16.36 -4.13 -2.88
CA THR A 237 -16.08 -5.45 -3.45
C THR A 237 -17.17 -6.46 -3.09
N GLY A 238 -17.86 -6.25 -1.96
CA GLY A 238 -18.86 -7.17 -1.41
C GLY A 238 -18.25 -8.42 -0.78
N PHE A 239 -16.92 -8.47 -0.62
CA PHE A 239 -16.20 -9.62 -0.05
C PHE A 239 -15.44 -9.20 1.19
N GLY A 240 -15.66 -9.91 2.31
CA GLY A 240 -14.81 -9.83 3.48
C GLY A 240 -14.95 -8.55 4.32
N ALA A 241 -16.10 -7.86 4.26
CA ALA A 241 -16.40 -6.72 5.12
C ALA A 241 -16.30 -7.14 6.60
N SER A 242 -15.25 -6.68 7.28
CA SER A 242 -15.00 -7.03 8.67
C SER A 242 -16.16 -6.58 9.57
N GLY A 243 -16.58 -7.46 10.49
CA GLY A 243 -17.73 -7.20 11.38
C GLY A 243 -19.11 -7.47 10.76
N PHE A 244 -19.19 -7.71 9.44
CA PHE A 244 -20.42 -8.10 8.75
C PHE A 244 -20.25 -9.50 8.17
N LEU A 245 -20.78 -10.52 8.85
CA LEU A 245 -20.90 -11.84 8.25
C LEU A 245 -21.90 -11.76 7.10
N VAL A 246 -21.39 -11.79 5.86
CA VAL A 246 -22.24 -11.80 4.68
C VAL A 246 -22.85 -13.19 4.52
N THR A 247 -24.14 -13.31 4.82
CA THR A 247 -24.96 -14.47 4.44
C THR A 247 -25.29 -14.38 2.94
N ALA A 248 -25.45 -15.51 2.26
CA ALA A 248 -25.69 -15.58 0.80
C ALA A 248 -26.83 -14.66 0.27
N SER A 249 -27.76 -14.28 1.14
CA SER A 249 -28.85 -13.30 0.90
C SER A 249 -28.39 -11.87 0.56
N ASN A 250 -27.25 -11.42 1.09
CA ASN A 250 -26.78 -10.03 0.97
C ASN A 250 -25.66 -9.84 -0.07
N ALA A 251 -25.23 -10.91 -0.74
CA ALA A 251 -24.04 -10.92 -1.61
C ALA A 251 -24.25 -10.30 -3.00
N THR A 252 -25.49 -9.96 -3.37
CA THR A 252 -25.85 -9.54 -4.73
C THR A 252 -26.07 -8.03 -4.90
N SER A 253 -26.15 -7.27 -3.80
CA SER A 253 -26.62 -5.87 -3.82
C SER A 253 -25.57 -4.84 -4.24
N GLY A 254 -24.27 -5.13 -4.12
CA GLY A 254 -23.19 -4.14 -4.30
C GLY A 254 -22.53 -4.09 -5.68
N ARG A 255 -22.97 -4.88 -6.65
CA ARG A 255 -22.17 -5.19 -7.85
C ARG A 255 -22.33 -4.24 -9.03
N GLN A 256 -23.21 -3.24 -8.96
CA GLN A 256 -23.62 -2.50 -10.16
C GLN A 256 -22.58 -1.50 -10.70
N ASP A 257 -21.62 -1.02 -9.90
CA ASP A 257 -20.61 -0.02 -10.30
C ASP A 257 -19.16 -0.37 -9.87
N PHE A 258 -18.83 -1.65 -9.69
CA PHE A 258 -17.49 -2.04 -9.22
C PHE A 258 -16.41 -1.94 -10.32
N HIS A 259 -15.62 -0.86 -10.28
CA HIS A 259 -14.47 -0.65 -11.16
C HIS A 259 -13.19 -1.29 -10.57
N ILE A 260 -12.82 -2.45 -11.13
CA ILE A 260 -11.66 -3.26 -10.69
C ILE A 260 -10.35 -2.44 -10.68
N GLU A 261 -10.12 -1.61 -11.70
CA GLU A 261 -8.89 -0.82 -11.84
C GLU A 261 -8.75 0.21 -10.71
N SER A 262 -9.81 0.95 -10.40
CA SER A 262 -9.77 1.93 -9.30
C SER A 262 -9.63 1.26 -7.93
N ALA A 263 -10.25 0.09 -7.75
CA ALA A 263 -10.11 -0.71 -6.53
C ALA A 263 -8.66 -1.18 -6.34
N LEU A 264 -8.00 -1.62 -7.41
CA LEU A 264 -6.60 -2.03 -7.40
C LEU A 264 -5.67 -0.86 -7.03
N VAL A 265 -5.86 0.31 -7.63
CA VAL A 265 -5.07 1.52 -7.32
C VAL A 265 -5.22 1.91 -5.85
N ARG A 266 -6.45 1.89 -5.32
CA ARG A 266 -6.71 2.18 -3.89
C ARG A 266 -6.05 1.16 -2.97
N LEU A 267 -6.14 -0.14 -3.26
CA LEU A 267 -5.47 -1.18 -2.48
C LEU A 267 -3.96 -0.99 -2.46
N GLN A 268 -3.36 -0.70 -3.62
CA GLN A 268 -1.91 -0.47 -3.71
C GLN A 268 -1.50 0.74 -2.86
N SER A 269 -2.25 1.85 -2.93
CA SER A 269 -2.01 3.01 -2.07
C SER A 269 -2.13 2.67 -0.58
N GLN A 270 -3.18 1.94 -0.18
CA GLN A 270 -3.36 1.49 1.20
C GLN A 270 -2.23 0.56 1.66
N GLN A 271 -1.74 -0.32 0.79
CA GLN A 271 -0.61 -1.21 1.08
C GLN A 271 0.68 -0.43 1.33
N THR A 272 0.96 0.60 0.53
CA THR A 272 2.12 1.49 0.73
C THR A 272 2.01 2.29 2.04
N GLU A 273 0.83 2.83 2.34
CA GLU A 273 0.62 3.57 3.59
C GLU A 273 0.72 2.65 4.82
N LEU A 274 0.15 1.45 4.77
CA LEU A 274 0.30 0.46 5.83
C LEU A 274 1.75 0.06 6.05
N ALA A 275 2.55 -0.14 4.99
CA ALA A 275 3.97 -0.44 5.13
C ALA A 275 4.71 0.66 5.91
N THR A 276 4.35 1.92 5.67
CA THR A 276 4.92 3.07 6.37
C THR A 276 4.48 3.10 7.84
N VAL A 277 3.19 2.91 8.11
CA VAL A 277 2.63 2.91 9.47
C VAL A 277 3.17 1.74 10.29
N ILE A 278 3.40 0.56 9.69
CA ILE A 278 4.05 -0.58 10.34
C ILE A 278 5.47 -0.23 10.79
N ASN A 279 6.22 0.49 9.95
CA ASN A 279 7.58 0.90 10.32
C ASN A 279 7.55 1.84 11.55
N ILE A 280 6.64 2.81 11.53
CA ILE A 280 6.48 3.78 12.63
C ILE A 280 5.97 3.10 13.91
N SER A 281 5.08 2.10 13.80
CA SER A 281 4.57 1.36 14.96
C SER A 281 5.66 0.50 15.61
N ARG A 282 6.53 -0.14 14.81
CA ARG A 282 7.69 -0.88 15.32
C ARG A 282 8.71 0.05 15.98
N TYR A 283 9.00 1.20 15.36
CA TYR A 283 9.81 2.23 15.98
C TYR A 283 9.21 2.68 17.32
N SER A 284 7.89 2.89 17.37
CA SER A 284 7.18 3.29 18.59
C SER A 284 7.28 2.25 19.70
N GLU A 285 7.27 0.96 19.37
CA GLU A 285 7.47 -0.13 20.32
C GLU A 285 8.91 -0.14 20.89
N SER A 286 9.91 0.07 20.02
CA SER A 286 11.31 0.22 20.43
C SER A 286 11.52 1.45 21.31
N LEU A 287 10.93 2.59 20.94
CA LEU A 287 11.01 3.83 21.71
C LEU A 287 10.36 3.69 23.09
N ALA A 288 9.19 3.04 23.19
CA ALA A 288 8.56 2.78 24.49
C ALA A 288 9.45 1.92 25.40
N SER A 289 10.12 0.91 24.85
CA SER A 289 11.04 0.06 25.60
C SER A 289 12.29 0.83 26.03
N PHE A 290 12.86 1.64 25.13
CA PHE A 290 13.95 2.56 25.43
C PHE A 290 13.60 3.54 26.56
N LEU A 291 12.40 4.11 26.58
CA LEU A 291 11.99 5.05 27.63
C LEU A 291 11.85 4.36 29.00
N ILE A 292 11.40 3.11 29.04
CA ILE A 292 11.38 2.31 30.28
C ILE A 292 12.80 2.02 30.74
N ASP A 293 13.70 1.62 29.83
CA ASP A 293 15.11 1.39 30.16
C ASP A 293 15.80 2.68 30.64
N ALA A 294 15.49 3.81 30.01
CA ALA A 294 15.97 5.12 30.44
C ALA A 294 15.45 5.49 31.84
N ASN A 295 14.20 5.14 32.17
CA ASN A 295 13.66 5.32 33.51
C ASN A 295 14.43 4.49 34.53
N ILE A 296 14.66 3.20 34.25
CA ILE A 296 15.43 2.30 35.12
C ILE A 296 16.85 2.84 35.35
N GLN A 297 17.51 3.31 34.29
CA GLN A 297 18.86 3.87 34.38
C GLN A 297 18.87 5.20 35.16
N LEU A 298 17.84 6.03 35.01
CA LEU A 298 17.67 7.26 35.77
C LEU A 298 17.49 6.96 37.27
N SER A 299 16.58 6.06 37.63
CA SER A 299 16.35 5.67 39.03
C SER A 299 17.62 5.10 39.66
N ALA A 300 18.39 4.30 38.89
CA ALA A 300 19.69 3.79 39.33
C ALA A 300 20.74 4.90 39.53
N ALA A 301 20.73 5.95 38.68
CA ALA A 301 21.66 7.07 38.77
C ALA A 301 21.35 8.03 39.93
N LEU A 302 20.06 8.24 40.24
CA LEU A 302 19.61 9.06 41.38
C LEU A 302 19.94 8.40 42.73
N GLY A 303 20.05 7.07 42.77
CA GLY A 303 20.38 6.31 43.97
C GLY A 303 19.33 6.46 45.09
N TRP A 304 19.71 6.10 46.32
CA TRP A 304 18.88 6.23 47.53
C TRP A 304 19.01 7.62 48.18
N GLN A 305 19.44 8.62 47.43
CA GLN A 305 19.59 9.99 47.93
C GLN A 305 18.22 10.70 47.99
N ASP A 306 18.13 11.71 48.84
CA ASP A 306 16.90 12.39 49.28
C ASP A 306 16.29 13.30 48.17
N HIS A 307 15.92 12.72 47.04
CA HIS A 307 15.33 13.39 45.87
C HIS A 307 13.79 13.34 45.91
N ALA A 308 13.20 13.80 47.01
CA ALA A 308 11.77 13.63 47.31
C ALA A 308 10.82 14.11 46.20
N SER A 309 11.18 15.15 45.44
CA SER A 309 10.35 15.69 44.35
C SER A 309 10.28 14.78 43.12
N VAL A 310 11.40 14.17 42.73
CA VAL A 310 11.46 13.24 41.57
C VAL A 310 10.84 11.89 41.95
N MET A 311 11.12 11.39 43.15
CA MET A 311 10.55 10.13 43.65
C MET A 311 9.01 10.17 43.74
N LYS A 312 8.44 11.31 44.18
CA LYS A 312 6.97 11.49 44.20
C LYS A 312 6.34 11.44 42.80
N ALA A 313 7.07 11.86 41.77
CA ALA A 313 6.61 11.88 40.39
C ALA A 313 6.90 10.55 39.64
N GLU A 314 7.81 9.72 40.14
CA GLU A 314 8.28 8.49 39.49
C GLU A 314 7.13 7.53 39.19
N ASP A 315 6.29 7.21 40.18
CA ASP A 315 5.16 6.29 40.00
C ASP A 315 4.19 6.77 38.91
N GLY A 316 3.89 8.08 38.89
CA GLY A 316 3.01 8.66 37.88
C GLY A 316 3.58 8.54 36.47
N VAL A 317 4.86 8.84 36.29
CA VAL A 317 5.54 8.71 34.99
C VAL A 317 5.71 7.26 34.57
N LEU A 318 6.03 6.36 35.51
CA LEU A 318 6.14 4.93 35.26
C LEU A 318 4.80 4.33 34.81
N HIS A 319 3.69 4.69 35.47
CA HIS A 319 2.36 4.25 35.05
C HIS A 319 2.02 4.71 33.63
N MET A 320 2.36 5.95 33.27
CA MET A 320 2.19 6.44 31.90
C MET A 320 3.05 5.66 30.90
N LEU A 321 4.31 5.36 31.23
CA LEU A 321 5.22 4.59 30.39
C LEU A 321 4.72 3.17 30.14
N VAL A 322 4.29 2.47 31.20
CA VAL A 322 3.78 1.10 31.11
C VAL A 322 2.52 1.05 30.22
N LEU A 323 1.60 2.00 30.40
CA LEU A 323 0.43 2.11 29.55
C LEU A 323 0.81 2.41 28.09
N ALA A 324 1.73 3.34 27.87
CA ALA A 324 2.17 3.71 26.54
C ALA A 324 2.87 2.54 25.81
N GLN A 325 3.64 1.72 26.53
CA GLN A 325 4.25 0.49 25.98
C GLN A 325 3.20 -0.54 25.59
N SER A 326 2.20 -0.80 26.46
CA SER A 326 1.10 -1.70 26.14
C SER A 326 0.32 -1.25 24.90
N GLN A 327 0.06 0.05 24.80
CA GLN A 327 -0.60 0.66 23.64
C GLN A 327 0.23 0.55 22.36
N ALA A 328 1.56 0.73 22.43
CA ALA A 328 2.43 0.58 21.27
C ALA A 328 2.43 -0.86 20.75
N LYS A 329 2.51 -1.86 21.64
CA LYS A 329 2.46 -3.29 21.30
C LYS A 329 1.14 -3.66 20.61
N THR A 330 0.02 -3.29 21.22
CA THR A 330 -1.32 -3.58 20.69
C THR A 330 -1.58 -2.90 19.34
N SER A 331 -1.12 -1.66 19.17
CA SER A 331 -1.20 -0.94 17.90
C SER A 331 -0.54 -1.71 16.75
N THR A 332 0.69 -2.20 16.97
CA THR A 332 1.42 -3.01 15.98
C THR A 332 0.63 -4.25 15.57
N SER A 333 0.00 -4.96 16.52
CA SER A 333 -0.84 -6.13 16.21
C SER A 333 -2.05 -5.77 15.34
N VAL A 334 -2.74 -4.66 15.64
CA VAL A 334 -3.90 -4.21 14.85
C VAL A 334 -3.49 -3.83 13.44
N ILE A 335 -2.39 -3.10 13.28
CA ILE A 335 -1.88 -2.70 11.96
C ILE A 335 -1.48 -3.94 11.14
N GLN A 336 -0.90 -4.96 11.78
CA GLN A 336 -0.57 -6.22 11.11
C GLN A 336 -1.82 -6.95 10.60
N SER A 337 -2.91 -6.95 11.38
CA SER A 337 -4.21 -7.47 10.93
C SER A 337 -4.77 -6.70 9.72
N LEU A 338 -4.64 -5.36 9.70
CA LEU A 338 -5.02 -4.56 8.52
C LEU A 338 -4.23 -4.93 7.27
N LYS A 339 -2.93 -5.20 7.42
CA LYS A 339 -2.08 -5.66 6.30
C LYS A 339 -2.57 -6.99 5.73
N GLU A 340 -2.96 -7.93 6.58
CA GLU A 340 -3.52 -9.23 6.16
C GLU A 340 -4.86 -9.08 5.44
N ARG A 341 -5.71 -8.15 5.92
CA ARG A 341 -6.97 -7.80 5.23
C ARG A 341 -6.73 -7.24 3.83
N VAL A 342 -5.82 -6.26 3.69
CA VAL A 342 -5.45 -5.70 2.38
C VAL A 342 -4.87 -6.77 1.46
N GLN A 343 -4.00 -7.64 1.97
CA GLN A 343 -3.45 -8.73 1.18
C GLN A 343 -4.52 -9.72 0.69
N SER A 344 -5.51 -10.01 1.53
CA SER A 344 -6.65 -10.86 1.17
C SER A 344 -7.51 -10.23 0.07
N GLN A 345 -7.78 -8.93 0.17
CA GLN A 345 -8.48 -8.18 -0.89
C GLN A 345 -7.70 -8.16 -2.20
N THR A 346 -6.38 -7.97 -2.14
CA THR A 346 -5.51 -8.03 -3.33
C THR A 346 -5.59 -9.39 -4.02
N ASN A 347 -5.49 -10.48 -3.27
CA ASN A 347 -5.62 -11.83 -3.82
C ASN A 347 -7.01 -12.07 -4.45
N LEU A 348 -8.05 -11.52 -3.83
CA LEU A 348 -9.42 -11.60 -4.35
C LEU A 348 -9.56 -10.85 -5.67
N ILE A 349 -9.08 -9.61 -5.76
CA ILE A 349 -9.13 -8.83 -7.01
C ILE A 349 -8.39 -9.55 -8.13
N PHE A 350 -7.19 -10.10 -7.88
CA PHE A 350 -6.48 -10.88 -8.90
C PHE A 350 -7.24 -12.14 -9.33
N SER A 351 -7.93 -12.80 -8.40
CA SER A 351 -8.78 -13.94 -8.72
C SER A 351 -10.00 -13.54 -9.56
N LEU A 352 -10.60 -12.38 -9.29
CA LEU A 352 -11.70 -11.81 -10.09
C LEU A 352 -11.24 -11.46 -11.51
N ILE A 353 -10.08 -10.82 -11.66
CA ILE A 353 -9.47 -10.52 -12.97
C ILE A 353 -9.25 -11.81 -13.76
N SER A 354 -8.62 -12.81 -13.14
CA SER A 354 -8.35 -14.11 -13.78
C SER A 354 -9.65 -14.82 -14.19
N SER A 355 -10.70 -14.74 -13.37
CA SER A 355 -12.01 -15.30 -13.68
C SER A 355 -12.67 -14.61 -14.88
N GLU A 356 -12.57 -13.27 -14.96
CA GLU A 356 -13.09 -12.49 -16.08
C GLU A 356 -12.33 -12.79 -17.38
N GLU A 357 -10.99 -12.84 -17.34
CA GLU A 357 -10.16 -13.21 -18.48
C GLU A 357 -10.52 -14.61 -18.99
N ASN A 358 -10.68 -15.59 -18.09
CA ASN A 358 -11.11 -16.94 -18.46
C ASN A 358 -12.50 -16.95 -19.12
N ARG A 359 -13.42 -16.09 -18.66
CA ARG A 359 -14.75 -15.96 -19.25
C ARG A 359 -14.69 -15.36 -20.66
N ILE A 360 -13.86 -14.34 -20.86
CA ILE A 360 -13.62 -13.73 -22.17
C ILE A 360 -12.98 -14.75 -23.11
N SER A 361 -11.93 -15.44 -22.68
CA SER A 361 -11.25 -16.47 -23.48
C SER A 361 -12.21 -17.59 -23.90
N ARG A 362 -13.10 -18.04 -22.99
CA ARG A 362 -14.16 -19.00 -23.34
C ARG A 362 -15.11 -18.47 -24.41
N ARG A 363 -15.59 -17.23 -24.28
CA ARG A 363 -16.46 -16.61 -25.28
C ARG A 363 -15.79 -16.49 -26.64
N VAL A 364 -14.54 -16.04 -26.67
CA VAL A 364 -13.74 -15.97 -27.91
C VAL A 364 -13.56 -17.35 -28.53
N ALA A 365 -13.32 -18.39 -27.73
CA ALA A 365 -13.21 -19.77 -28.22
C ALA A 365 -14.54 -20.28 -28.79
N GLU A 366 -15.67 -20.02 -28.12
CA GLU A 366 -17.01 -20.37 -28.60
C GLU A 366 -17.36 -19.65 -29.91
N GLU A 367 -17.06 -18.35 -30.00
CA GLU A 367 -17.26 -17.57 -31.23
C GLU A 367 -16.37 -18.07 -32.36
N SER A 368 -15.10 -18.37 -32.07
CA SER A 368 -14.17 -18.96 -33.04
C SER A 368 -14.65 -20.32 -33.53
N ALA A 369 -15.23 -21.15 -32.66
CA ALA A 369 -15.82 -22.43 -33.04
C ALA A 369 -17.04 -22.24 -33.96
N LYS A 370 -17.92 -21.29 -33.66
CA LYS A 370 -19.07 -20.95 -34.53
C LYS A 370 -18.60 -20.48 -35.91
N VAL A 371 -17.58 -19.60 -35.95
CA VAL A 371 -16.97 -19.14 -37.20
C VAL A 371 -16.41 -20.34 -37.97
N ALA A 372 -15.63 -21.22 -37.34
CA ALA A 372 -15.07 -22.40 -38.00
C ALA A 372 -16.15 -23.33 -38.58
N ILE A 373 -17.26 -23.53 -37.87
CA ILE A 373 -18.41 -24.31 -38.37
C ILE A 373 -19.04 -23.63 -39.58
N SER A 374 -19.25 -22.32 -39.53
CA SER A 374 -19.80 -21.54 -40.66
C SER A 374 -18.88 -21.58 -41.89
N SER A 375 -17.57 -21.41 -41.71
CA SER A 375 -16.58 -21.52 -42.78
C SER A 375 -16.53 -22.91 -43.37
N LYS A 376 -16.70 -23.97 -42.55
CA LYS A 376 -16.83 -25.35 -43.05
C LYS A 376 -18.07 -25.49 -43.92
N ARG A 377 -19.21 -24.90 -43.53
CA ARG A 377 -20.44 -24.93 -44.32
C ARG A 377 -20.30 -24.17 -45.64
N ASP A 378 -19.69 -22.99 -45.61
CA ASP A 378 -19.40 -22.19 -46.80
C ASP A 378 -18.47 -22.94 -47.77
N SER A 379 -17.43 -23.59 -47.22
CA SER A 379 -16.54 -24.48 -47.98
C SER A 379 -17.29 -25.65 -48.62
N MET A 380 -18.32 -26.21 -47.97
CA MET A 380 -19.15 -27.25 -48.58
C MET A 380 -20.00 -26.71 -49.72
N ALA A 381 -20.61 -25.53 -49.56
CA ALA A 381 -21.40 -24.90 -50.62
C ALA A 381 -20.53 -24.59 -51.85
N MET A 382 -19.33 -24.04 -51.64
CA MET A 382 -18.37 -23.77 -52.71
C MET A 382 -17.97 -25.05 -53.45
N LYS A 383 -17.75 -26.15 -52.73
CA LYS A 383 -17.49 -27.47 -53.33
C LYS A 383 -18.67 -27.94 -54.18
N THR A 384 -19.91 -27.76 -53.72
CA THR A 384 -21.11 -28.14 -54.48
C THR A 384 -21.22 -27.36 -55.79
N VAL A 385 -20.99 -26.04 -55.78
CA VAL A 385 -21.00 -25.22 -57.01
C VAL A 385 -19.91 -25.69 -57.98
N ALA A 386 -18.70 -25.94 -57.49
CA ALA A 386 -17.62 -26.45 -58.33
C ALA A 386 -17.99 -27.79 -59.00
N VAL A 387 -18.55 -28.74 -58.23
CA VAL A 387 -19.03 -30.02 -58.78
C VAL A 387 -20.11 -29.80 -59.85
N LEU A 388 -21.05 -28.89 -59.61
CA LEU A 388 -22.11 -28.58 -60.57
C LEU A 388 -21.55 -28.01 -61.88
N THR A 389 -20.57 -27.11 -61.79
CA THR A 389 -19.88 -26.57 -62.97
C THR A 389 -19.12 -27.64 -63.74
N MET A 390 -18.46 -28.59 -63.06
CA MET A 390 -17.75 -29.70 -63.71
C MET A 390 -18.68 -30.64 -64.49
N ILE A 391 -19.96 -30.74 -64.09
CA ILE A 391 -20.97 -31.54 -64.79
C ILE A 391 -21.55 -30.79 -65.99
N PHE A 392 -21.85 -29.49 -65.85
CA PHE A 392 -22.52 -28.73 -66.91
C PHE A 392 -21.58 -28.18 -67.99
N LEU A 393 -20.36 -27.80 -67.64
CA LEU A 393 -19.40 -27.18 -68.57
C LEU A 393 -19.06 -28.06 -69.79
N PRO A 394 -18.86 -29.40 -69.65
CA PRO A 394 -18.57 -30.27 -70.80
C PRO A 394 -19.78 -30.41 -71.74
N GLY A 395 -20.97 -30.53 -71.16
CA GLY A 395 -22.23 -30.64 -71.90
C GLY A 395 -22.52 -29.37 -72.71
N THR A 396 -22.38 -28.20 -72.10
CA THR A 396 -22.60 -26.92 -72.77
C THR A 396 -21.53 -26.63 -73.83
N PHE A 397 -20.26 -26.95 -73.56
CA PHE A 397 -19.18 -26.79 -74.55
C PHE A 397 -19.41 -27.65 -75.80
N VAL A 398 -19.72 -28.94 -75.62
CA VAL A 398 -19.97 -29.85 -76.75
C VAL A 398 -21.26 -29.46 -77.48
N ALA A 399 -22.32 -29.05 -76.77
CA ALA A 399 -23.56 -28.56 -77.39
C ALA A 399 -23.32 -27.29 -78.23
N ALA A 400 -22.57 -26.32 -77.71
CA ALA A 400 -22.22 -25.11 -78.43
C ALA A 400 -21.33 -25.40 -79.64
N PHE A 401 -20.35 -26.29 -79.49
CA PHE A 401 -19.45 -26.72 -80.57
C PHE A 401 -20.22 -27.41 -81.71
N LEU A 402 -21.18 -28.29 -81.37
CA LEU A 402 -22.04 -28.96 -82.35
C LEU A 402 -23.11 -28.02 -82.97
N SER A 403 -23.41 -26.90 -82.31
CA SER A 403 -24.34 -25.86 -82.80
C SER A 403 -23.68 -24.83 -83.72
N MET A 404 -22.35 -24.86 -83.88
CA MET A 404 -21.68 -24.01 -84.85
C MET A 404 -22.07 -24.43 -86.28
N PRO A 405 -22.31 -23.49 -87.21
CA PRO A 405 -22.72 -23.79 -88.59
C PRO A 405 -21.63 -24.47 -89.43
N LEU A 406 -20.54 -24.93 -88.82
CA LEU A 406 -19.45 -25.68 -89.45
C LEU A 406 -19.83 -27.15 -89.75
N PHE A 407 -20.95 -27.64 -89.20
CA PHE A 407 -21.48 -28.98 -89.46
C PHE A 407 -22.85 -28.90 -90.14
N GLU A 408 -22.92 -29.11 -91.46
CA GLU A 408 -24.18 -29.28 -92.19
C GLU A 408 -24.70 -30.71 -91.99
N TRP A 409 -25.77 -30.87 -91.20
CA TRP A 409 -26.36 -32.17 -90.87
C TRP A 409 -27.49 -32.60 -91.83
N ASN A 410 -27.48 -32.14 -93.08
CA ASN A 410 -28.47 -32.52 -94.09
C ASN A 410 -28.05 -33.80 -94.82
N ALA A 411 -28.77 -34.89 -94.58
CA ALA A 411 -28.80 -36.03 -95.47
C ALA A 411 -29.91 -35.81 -96.51
N ASP A 412 -29.56 -35.37 -97.71
CA ASP A 412 -30.46 -35.44 -98.86
C ASP A 412 -30.63 -36.90 -99.27
N THR A 413 -31.72 -37.54 -98.86
CA THR A 413 -32.75 -38.09 -99.77
C THR A 413 -33.82 -38.90 -99.01
N GLY A 414 -35.03 -38.33 -98.98
CA GLY A 414 -36.31 -39.03 -99.18
C GLY A 414 -36.61 -40.30 -98.38
N ALA A 415 -37.06 -40.14 -97.13
CA ALA A 415 -38.26 -40.75 -96.55
C ALA A 415 -38.17 -40.70 -95.02
N TYR A 416 -39.28 -40.33 -94.38
CA TYR A 416 -39.53 -40.23 -92.93
C TYR A 416 -39.01 -38.97 -92.22
N PRO A 417 -39.90 -38.07 -91.74
CA PRO A 417 -39.54 -37.05 -90.77
C PRO A 417 -39.57 -37.70 -89.39
N SER A 418 -38.60 -38.53 -89.07
CA SER A 418 -38.52 -39.14 -87.75
C SER A 418 -37.07 -39.16 -87.28
N SER A 419 -36.79 -38.25 -86.35
CA SER A 419 -35.72 -38.37 -85.35
C SER A 419 -34.30 -38.36 -85.93
N THR A 420 -33.66 -37.19 -85.90
CA THR A 420 -32.22 -36.94 -86.13
C THR A 420 -31.31 -38.12 -85.70
N PRO A 421 -30.65 -38.84 -86.63
CA PRO A 421 -29.89 -40.07 -86.32
C PRO A 421 -28.54 -39.86 -85.61
N PHE A 422 -28.09 -38.61 -85.41
CA PHE A 422 -26.76 -38.30 -84.84
C PHE A 422 -26.78 -37.82 -83.37
N GLN A 423 -27.93 -37.86 -82.69
CA GLN A 423 -28.03 -37.50 -81.27
C GLN A 423 -27.12 -38.35 -80.36
N TRP A 424 -26.72 -39.54 -80.81
CA TRP A 424 -25.80 -40.40 -80.06
C TRP A 424 -24.36 -39.86 -79.99
N VAL A 425 -23.92 -39.08 -80.98
CA VAL A 425 -22.55 -38.49 -81.02
C VAL A 425 -22.34 -37.51 -79.86
N TYR A 426 -23.38 -36.74 -79.53
CA TYR A 426 -23.38 -35.88 -78.35
C TYR A 426 -23.10 -36.68 -77.08
N TRP A 427 -23.84 -37.78 -76.85
CA TRP A 427 -23.65 -38.65 -75.68
C TRP A 427 -22.31 -39.40 -75.68
N ALA A 428 -21.82 -39.80 -76.86
CA ALA A 428 -20.54 -40.50 -77.01
C ALA A 428 -19.33 -39.64 -76.63
N ILE A 429 -19.42 -38.30 -76.76
CA ILE A 429 -18.33 -37.36 -76.46
C ILE A 429 -18.49 -36.72 -75.07
N THR A 430 -19.69 -36.27 -74.72
CA THR A 430 -19.94 -35.56 -73.45
C THR A 430 -19.74 -36.44 -72.22
N LEU A 431 -20.20 -37.69 -72.27
CA LEU A 431 -20.15 -38.61 -71.14
C LEU A 431 -18.72 -38.98 -70.72
N PRO A 432 -17.80 -39.39 -71.63
CA PRO A 432 -16.41 -39.65 -71.26
C PRO A 432 -15.67 -38.38 -70.85
N LEU A 433 -15.94 -37.22 -71.47
CA LEU A 433 -15.31 -35.95 -71.10
C LEU A 433 -15.67 -35.54 -69.66
N THR A 434 -16.94 -35.71 -69.27
CA THR A 434 -17.42 -35.45 -67.91
C THR A 434 -16.80 -36.42 -66.90
N ILE A 435 -16.68 -37.71 -67.26
CA ILE A 435 -16.01 -38.71 -66.42
C ILE A 435 -14.53 -38.35 -66.22
N LEU A 436 -13.83 -37.89 -67.26
CA LEU A 436 -12.41 -37.54 -67.20
C LEU A 436 -12.16 -36.34 -66.26
N LEU A 437 -12.98 -35.29 -66.35
CA LEU A 437 -12.92 -34.15 -65.43
C LEU A 437 -13.21 -34.54 -63.98
N MET A 438 -14.25 -35.35 -63.76
CA MET A 438 -14.59 -35.85 -62.43
C MET A 438 -13.48 -36.74 -61.86
N ALA A 439 -12.89 -37.61 -62.67
CA ALA A 439 -11.77 -38.48 -62.27
C ALA A 439 -10.52 -37.66 -61.95
N GLY A 440 -10.20 -36.65 -62.76
CA GLY A 440 -9.08 -35.73 -62.54
C GLY A 440 -9.21 -34.96 -61.23
N TRP A 441 -10.40 -34.38 -60.97
CA TRP A 441 -10.69 -33.70 -59.69
C TRP A 441 -10.59 -34.64 -58.49
N ARG A 442 -11.17 -35.85 -58.60
CA ARG A 442 -11.13 -36.84 -57.51
C ARG A 442 -9.71 -37.31 -57.22
N ALA A 443 -8.90 -37.50 -58.26
CA ALA A 443 -7.49 -37.88 -58.15
C ALA A 443 -6.68 -36.76 -57.49
N TRP A 444 -6.85 -35.51 -57.93
CA TRP A 444 -6.22 -34.34 -57.28
C TRP A 444 -6.59 -34.31 -55.79
N TRP A 445 -7.89 -34.31 -55.47
CA TRP A 445 -8.35 -34.25 -54.08
C TRP A 445 -7.77 -35.39 -53.21
N ALA A 446 -7.69 -36.60 -53.75
CA ALA A 446 -7.14 -37.75 -53.03
C ALA A 446 -5.63 -37.67 -52.81
N ILE A 447 -4.89 -37.03 -53.71
CA ILE A 447 -3.44 -36.80 -53.57
C ILE A 447 -3.20 -35.69 -52.53
N GLU A 448 -3.93 -34.59 -52.64
CA GLU A 448 -3.90 -33.47 -51.72
C GLU A 448 -4.17 -33.96 -50.28
N GLU A 449 -5.28 -34.68 -50.06
CA GLU A 449 -5.69 -35.23 -48.77
C GLU A 449 -4.62 -36.13 -48.11
N LYS A 450 -3.84 -36.89 -48.90
CA LYS A 450 -2.72 -37.70 -48.38
C LYS A 450 -1.59 -36.83 -47.84
N SER A 451 -1.26 -35.73 -48.53
CA SER A 451 -0.21 -34.80 -48.07
C SER A 451 -0.61 -34.12 -46.75
N TRP A 452 -1.83 -33.60 -46.63
CA TRP A 452 -2.36 -32.99 -45.41
C TRP A 452 -2.36 -33.97 -44.21
N ARG A 453 -2.71 -35.24 -44.43
CA ARG A 453 -2.71 -36.26 -43.37
C ARG A 453 -1.30 -36.61 -42.88
N LEU A 454 -0.30 -36.57 -43.76
CA LEU A 454 1.09 -36.83 -43.39
C LEU A 454 1.64 -35.68 -42.55
N GLU A 455 1.35 -34.44 -42.93
CA GLU A 455 1.73 -33.24 -42.17
C GLU A 455 1.11 -33.22 -40.77
N LEU A 456 -0.17 -33.59 -40.65
CA LEU A 456 -0.86 -33.74 -39.35
C LEU A 456 -0.19 -34.78 -38.45
N LYS A 457 0.13 -35.97 -38.99
CA LYS A 457 0.82 -37.03 -38.22
C LYS A 457 2.22 -36.60 -37.77
N GLN A 458 2.95 -35.88 -38.60
CA GLN A 458 4.26 -35.34 -38.25
C GLN A 458 4.15 -34.27 -37.16
N ALA A 459 3.17 -33.37 -37.26
CA ALA A 459 2.91 -32.35 -36.24
C ALA A 459 2.51 -32.96 -34.89
N GLU A 460 1.66 -34.00 -34.88
CA GLU A 460 1.29 -34.73 -33.68
C GLU A 460 2.48 -35.47 -33.03
N ALA A 461 3.31 -36.13 -33.83
CA ALA A 461 4.52 -36.82 -33.36
C ALA A 461 5.50 -35.83 -32.72
N GLN A 462 5.72 -34.67 -33.36
CA GLN A 462 6.54 -33.60 -32.80
C GLN A 462 5.96 -33.05 -31.49
N ASN A 463 4.64 -32.90 -31.40
CA ASN A 463 4.01 -32.39 -30.18
C ASN A 463 4.10 -33.41 -29.03
N ARG A 464 3.96 -34.71 -29.31
CA ARG A 464 4.19 -35.78 -28.33
C ARG A 464 5.65 -35.80 -27.83
N GLN A 465 6.62 -35.66 -28.73
CA GLN A 465 8.03 -35.57 -28.34
C GLN A 465 8.33 -34.34 -27.47
N ARG A 466 7.70 -33.20 -27.78
CA ARG A 466 7.80 -31.99 -26.96
C ARG A 466 7.19 -32.15 -25.57
N LEU A 467 6.09 -32.90 -25.45
CA LEU A 467 5.47 -33.22 -24.16
C LEU A 467 6.34 -34.16 -23.32
N SER A 468 7.00 -35.15 -23.93
CA SER A 468 7.93 -36.05 -23.22
C SER A 468 9.27 -35.38 -22.85
N ALA A 469 9.67 -34.33 -23.55
CA ALA A 469 10.92 -33.60 -23.31
C ALA A 469 10.80 -32.47 -22.28
N ARG A 470 9.62 -32.23 -21.70
CA ARG A 470 9.42 -31.21 -20.66
C ARG A 470 10.05 -31.71 -19.34
N PRO A 471 11.03 -30.99 -18.74
CA PRO A 471 11.65 -31.42 -17.50
C PRO A 471 10.62 -31.35 -16.36
N ASN A 472 10.54 -32.43 -15.59
CA ASN A 472 9.63 -32.59 -14.47
C ASN A 472 10.07 -31.68 -13.32
N THR A 473 9.53 -30.46 -13.25
CA THR A 473 9.73 -29.54 -12.13
C THR A 473 8.55 -29.64 -11.15
N GLY A 474 8.68 -30.59 -10.22
CA GLY A 474 8.22 -30.53 -8.83
C GLY A 474 6.76 -30.22 -8.48
N ARG A 475 6.03 -31.26 -8.04
CA ARG A 475 4.86 -31.32 -7.12
C ARG A 475 3.57 -30.63 -7.61
N THR A 476 2.40 -31.27 -7.63
CA THR A 476 1.75 -32.08 -6.58
C THR A 476 0.87 -33.20 -7.13
N SER A 477 0.79 -34.30 -6.38
CA SER A 477 -0.25 -35.34 -6.46
C SER A 477 -1.65 -34.73 -6.29
N ALA A 478 -2.55 -34.98 -7.25
CA ALA A 478 -4.00 -35.05 -7.02
C ALA A 478 -4.68 -35.81 -8.17
N LEU A 479 -5.16 -37.02 -7.85
CA LEU A 479 -6.26 -37.78 -8.44
C LEU A 479 -6.50 -37.66 -9.96
N ALA A 480 -6.15 -38.72 -10.68
CA ALA A 480 -6.68 -38.98 -12.01
C ALA A 480 -8.19 -39.31 -11.94
N PRO A 481 -9.08 -38.59 -12.63
CA PRO A 481 -10.39 -39.11 -12.96
C PRO A 481 -10.27 -39.98 -14.22
N ARG A 482 -10.83 -41.20 -14.15
CA ARG A 482 -11.02 -42.08 -15.32
C ARG A 482 -11.89 -41.34 -16.35
N LEU A 483 -11.34 -41.14 -17.54
CA LEU A 483 -12.03 -40.61 -18.71
C LEU A 483 -12.73 -41.74 -19.48
N SER A 484 -14.03 -41.89 -19.28
CA SER A 484 -14.95 -42.35 -20.32
C SER A 484 -15.82 -41.13 -20.69
N ASP A 485 -15.89 -40.86 -21.99
CA ASP A 485 -16.64 -39.77 -22.64
C ASP A 485 -16.24 -38.34 -22.28
N VAL A 486 -15.47 -37.69 -23.16
CA VAL A 486 -15.72 -36.31 -23.63
C VAL A 486 -15.02 -36.13 -24.99
N SER A 487 -15.85 -36.04 -26.03
CA SER A 487 -15.55 -35.27 -27.25
C SER A 487 -15.51 -33.78 -26.94
N ASP A 488 -14.55 -33.10 -27.57
CA ASP A 488 -14.37 -31.64 -27.64
C ASP A 488 -13.77 -30.91 -26.43
N ILE A 489 -12.58 -30.34 -26.66
CA ILE A 489 -12.19 -28.91 -26.57
C ILE A 489 -10.65 -28.85 -26.69
N SER A 490 -10.08 -28.40 -27.82
CA SER A 490 -9.73 -27.01 -28.19
C SER A 490 -8.71 -26.33 -27.25
N MET A 491 -7.44 -26.18 -27.64
CA MET A 491 -6.85 -25.08 -28.42
C MET A 491 -6.32 -23.85 -27.62
N GLU A 492 -6.05 -23.97 -26.30
CA GLU A 492 -5.36 -22.88 -25.55
C GLU A 492 -3.82 -22.96 -25.52
N SER A 493 -3.17 -24.02 -26.00
CA SER A 493 -1.69 -24.07 -26.02
C SER A 493 -1.05 -23.33 -27.21
N ARG A 494 -1.82 -22.58 -28.01
CA ARG A 494 -1.38 -21.93 -29.25
C ARG A 494 -1.09 -20.43 -29.13
N LEU A 495 -1.57 -19.73 -28.10
CA LEU A 495 -1.41 -18.26 -27.99
C LEU A 495 -0.09 -17.81 -27.34
N VAL A 496 0.44 -18.53 -26.35
CA VAL A 496 1.73 -18.19 -25.72
C VAL A 496 2.92 -18.36 -26.68
N ARG A 497 2.77 -19.18 -27.74
CA ARG A 497 3.85 -19.47 -28.70
C ARG A 497 3.95 -18.43 -29.82
N TRP A 498 2.93 -17.59 -30.05
CA TRP A 498 2.93 -16.58 -31.12
C TRP A 498 3.60 -15.25 -30.73
N GLN A 499 3.59 -14.87 -29.44
CA GLN A 499 4.27 -13.65 -28.98
C GLN A 499 5.81 -13.83 -28.89
N ASP A 500 6.30 -15.03 -28.55
CA ASP A 500 7.74 -15.30 -28.40
C ASP A 500 8.48 -15.42 -29.75
N LEU A 501 7.78 -15.79 -30.82
CA LEU A 501 8.33 -15.87 -32.19
C LEU A 501 8.44 -14.50 -32.87
N ARG A 502 7.62 -13.52 -32.48
CA ARG A 502 7.66 -12.16 -33.05
C ARG A 502 8.80 -11.31 -32.46
N LEU A 503 9.16 -11.52 -31.19
CA LEU A 503 10.29 -10.87 -30.52
C LEU A 503 11.65 -11.37 -31.04
N ARG A 504 11.79 -12.65 -31.36
CA ARG A 504 13.05 -13.21 -31.89
C ARG A 504 13.38 -12.76 -33.31
N ASN A 505 12.38 -12.50 -34.15
CA ASN A 505 12.59 -11.99 -35.51
C ASN A 505 12.89 -10.48 -35.59
N LEU A 506 12.55 -9.70 -34.55
CA LEU A 506 12.90 -8.28 -34.45
C LEU A 506 14.36 -8.06 -34.00
N ILE A 507 14.92 -8.95 -33.19
CA ILE A 507 16.31 -8.86 -32.72
C ILE A 507 17.31 -9.32 -33.81
N ALA A 508 16.89 -10.19 -34.73
CA ALA A 508 17.74 -10.67 -35.84
C ALA A 508 17.85 -9.70 -37.03
N ARG A 509 17.03 -8.64 -37.09
CA ARG A 509 17.06 -7.62 -38.17
C ARG A 509 17.67 -6.28 -37.72
N GLY A 510 18.22 -6.21 -36.51
CA GLY A 510 18.87 -5.02 -35.95
C GLY A 510 20.37 -5.19 -35.69
N ARG A 511 21.06 -5.98 -36.52
CA ARG A 511 22.53 -6.00 -36.62
C ARG A 511 22.97 -5.64 -38.02
#